data_AF-A0A0F9EWC7-F1
#
_entry.id   AF-A0A0F9EWC7-F1
#
_cell.length_a   1.000
_cell.length_b   1.000
_cell.length_c   1.000
_cell.angle_alpha   90.00
_cell.angle_beta   90.00
_cell.angle_gamma   90.00
#
_symmetry.space_group_name_H-M   'P 1'
#
loop_
_entity.id
_entity.type
_entity.pdbx_description
1 polymer ?
#
loop_
_entity_poly.entity_id
_entity_poly.type
_entity_poly.pdbx_seq_one_letter_code
_entity_poly.pdbx_strand_id
1 'polypeptide(L)'
;MAAAKSQRLNEQTPLNEQTRLNEQPPLAEQPPLTEQQRRAITTRDVSVALSAGAGCGKTFVLTERFLSHLDPQPEAAKGPSRLGQLVAFTFTERAAREMRDRIRIACGQRLMTAPEDQVDYWLELIRDLDSARVSTIHSFCGSLLRAHAVEARLDPQFRILDQAQANTLLRELLDDRLRDRFQ
;
A
#
# COMPACT_ATOMS: atom_id res chain seq x y z
N MET A 1 -68.00 -21.62 29.07
CA MET A 1 -68.99 -21.28 28.02
C MET A 1 -68.53 -20.04 27.28
N ALA A 2 -67.92 -20.21 26.11
CA ALA A 2 -67.96 -19.31 24.96
C ALA A 2 -67.09 -19.96 23.87
N ALA A 3 -67.71 -20.27 22.75
CA ALA A 3 -67.13 -20.95 21.59
C ALA A 3 -66.73 -19.94 20.50
N ALA A 4 -66.11 -20.49 19.44
CA ALA A 4 -65.92 -19.98 18.08
C ALA A 4 -64.56 -19.28 17.81
N LYS A 5 -63.85 -19.47 16.69
CA LYS A 5 -63.86 -20.45 15.57
C LYS A 5 -62.65 -20.07 14.68
N SER A 6 -61.97 -21.06 14.09
CA SER A 6 -61.28 -21.05 12.78
C SER A 6 -60.30 -19.90 12.39
N GLN A 7 -59.06 -20.24 12.07
CA GLN A 7 -58.55 -20.30 10.67
C GLN A 7 -57.10 -20.83 10.61
N ARG A 8 -56.79 -21.48 9.50
CA ARG A 8 -55.57 -22.26 9.20
C ARG A 8 -54.40 -21.38 8.73
N LEU A 9 -53.18 -21.93 8.93
CA LEU A 9 -51.98 -21.87 8.09
C LEU A 9 -51.58 -20.51 7.49
N ASN A 10 -50.45 -19.96 7.96
CA ASN A 10 -49.38 -19.66 7.02
C ASN A 10 -48.01 -19.81 7.69
N GLU A 11 -47.23 -20.75 7.20
CA GLU A 11 -45.78 -20.81 7.37
C GLU A 11 -45.16 -19.58 6.72
N GLN A 12 -44.17 -18.99 7.39
CA GLN A 12 -42.93 -18.42 6.85
C GLN A 12 -42.43 -17.38 7.85
N THR A 13 -41.50 -17.80 8.69
CA THR A 13 -40.49 -16.88 9.26
C THR A 13 -39.35 -16.86 8.25
N PRO A 14 -39.12 -15.79 7.47
CA PRO A 14 -37.87 -15.68 6.76
C PRO A 14 -36.83 -15.14 7.75
N LEU A 15 -35.78 -15.94 7.90
CA LEU A 15 -34.42 -15.52 8.22
C LEU A 15 -34.20 -14.02 7.99
N ASN A 16 -33.91 -13.29 9.07
CA ASN A 16 -33.10 -12.09 8.92
C ASN A 16 -31.98 -12.04 9.96
N GLU A 17 -31.27 -13.16 10.10
CA GLU A 17 -29.95 -13.22 10.76
C GLU A 17 -28.81 -12.82 9.80
N GLN A 18 -29.09 -12.64 8.49
CA GLN A 18 -28.09 -12.27 7.49
C GLN A 18 -27.92 -10.75 7.30
N THR A 19 -28.78 -9.92 7.89
CA THR A 19 -28.65 -8.44 7.80
C THR A 19 -27.65 -7.86 8.82
N ARG A 20 -27.08 -8.67 9.73
CA ARG A 20 -26.09 -8.20 10.74
C ARG A 20 -24.62 -8.32 10.32
N LEU A 21 -24.32 -8.69 9.07
CA LEU A 21 -22.94 -8.95 8.61
C LEU A 21 -22.37 -7.87 7.68
N ASN A 22 -23.12 -6.79 7.41
CA ASN A 22 -22.68 -5.73 6.48
C ASN A 22 -22.58 -4.33 7.09
N GLU A 23 -22.66 -4.21 8.42
CA GLU A 23 -22.32 -2.97 9.10
C GLU A 23 -20.81 -2.95 9.31
N GLN A 24 -20.08 -2.41 8.32
CA GLN A 24 -18.75 -1.88 8.61
C GLN A 24 -18.91 -0.90 9.77
N PRO A 25 -18.19 -1.08 10.90
CA PRO A 25 -18.27 -0.11 11.98
C PRO A 25 -17.93 1.26 11.39
N PRO A 26 -18.64 2.33 11.78
CA PRO A 26 -18.27 3.68 11.36
C PRO A 26 -16.78 3.85 11.65
N LEU A 27 -16.02 4.28 10.64
CA LEU A 27 -14.59 4.55 10.76
C LEU A 27 -14.43 5.41 12.00
N ALA A 28 -13.87 4.83 13.07
CA ALA A 28 -13.66 5.55 14.32
C ALA A 28 -12.95 6.87 13.96
N GLU A 29 -13.55 8.00 14.35
CA GLU A 29 -12.98 9.32 14.09
C GLU A 29 -11.53 9.29 14.55
N GLN A 30 -10.61 9.38 13.58
CA GLN A 30 -9.21 9.38 13.93
C GLN A 30 -8.93 10.66 14.72
N PRO A 31 -8.24 10.56 15.86
CA PRO A 31 -7.93 11.73 16.66
C PRO A 31 -7.19 12.75 15.79
N PRO A 32 -7.42 14.06 16.02
CA PRO A 32 -6.80 15.10 15.22
C PRO A 32 -5.27 14.97 15.26
N LEU A 33 -4.63 15.22 14.12
CA LEU A 33 -3.18 15.17 14.00
C LEU A 33 -2.51 16.05 15.06
N THR A 34 -1.52 15.50 15.76
CA THR A 34 -0.67 16.32 16.63
C THR A 34 0.14 17.31 15.77
N GLU A 35 0.61 18.40 16.39
CA GLU A 35 1.41 19.39 15.67
C GLU A 35 2.67 18.78 15.04
N GLN A 36 3.32 17.84 15.73
CA GLN A 36 4.48 17.12 15.20
C GLN A 36 4.11 16.24 13.98
N GLN A 37 2.98 15.54 14.02
CA GLN A 37 2.50 14.74 12.90
C GLN A 37 2.12 15.63 11.71
N ARG A 38 1.39 16.72 11.95
CA ARG A 38 1.03 17.71 10.93
C ARG A 38 2.27 18.26 10.24
N ARG A 39 3.27 18.73 11.01
CA ARG A 39 4.55 19.20 10.46
C ARG A 39 5.26 18.12 9.67
N ALA A 40 5.29 16.89 10.16
CA ALA A 40 5.89 15.76 9.45
C ALA A 40 5.14 15.40 8.16
N ILE A 41 3.85 15.72 8.04
CA ILE A 41 3.06 15.51 6.82
C ILE A 41 3.25 16.66 5.83
N THR A 42 3.22 17.91 6.30
CA THR A 42 3.14 19.11 5.44
C THR A 42 4.48 19.69 5.02
N THR A 43 5.57 19.46 5.75
CA THR A 43 6.89 20.03 5.42
C THR A 43 7.36 19.57 4.03
N ARG A 44 7.73 20.50 3.16
CA ARG A 44 8.24 20.29 1.79
C ARG A 44 9.69 20.76 1.65
N ASP A 45 10.34 20.35 0.56
CA ASP A 45 11.64 20.85 0.08
C ASP A 45 12.84 20.67 1.02
N VAL A 46 12.66 19.87 2.08
CA VAL A 46 13.71 19.48 3.02
C VAL A 46 13.56 18.02 3.41
N SER A 47 14.66 17.41 3.83
CA SER A 47 14.66 16.07 4.42
C SER A 47 14.01 16.10 5.81
N VAL A 48 13.03 15.22 6.03
CA VAL A 48 12.31 15.09 7.31
C VAL A 48 12.63 13.74 7.93
N ALA A 49 13.20 13.75 9.15
CA ALA A 49 13.38 12.57 9.96
C ALA A 49 12.31 12.54 11.07
N LEU A 50 11.56 11.45 11.16
CA LEU A 50 10.54 11.25 12.19
C LEU A 50 11.00 10.16 13.16
N SER A 51 11.28 10.54 14.41
CA SER A 51 11.51 9.61 15.51
C SER A 51 10.25 9.50 16.36
N ALA A 52 9.73 8.30 16.54
CA ALA A 52 8.59 8.07 17.43
C ALA A 52 8.63 6.65 18.03
N GLY A 53 8.06 6.51 19.22
CA GLY A 53 7.90 5.22 19.90
C GLY A 53 7.03 4.23 19.12
N ALA A 54 7.00 2.98 19.57
CA ALA A 54 6.04 2.00 19.07
C ALA A 54 4.61 2.50 19.30
N GLY A 55 3.70 2.25 18.34
CA GLY A 55 2.30 2.68 18.46
C GLY A 55 2.03 4.17 18.20
N CYS A 56 3.03 5.03 18.06
CA CYS A 56 2.84 6.49 17.84
C CYS A 56 2.39 6.88 16.42
N GLY A 57 1.90 5.94 15.60
CA GLY A 57 1.36 6.24 14.28
C GLY A 57 2.39 6.57 13.19
N LYS A 58 3.66 6.14 13.28
CA LYS A 58 4.69 6.41 12.25
C LYS A 58 4.24 6.03 10.83
N THR A 59 3.71 4.82 10.67
CA THR A 59 3.20 4.33 9.39
C THR A 59 2.04 5.16 8.89
N PHE A 60 1.15 5.60 9.80
CA PHE A 60 0.05 6.49 9.47
C PHE A 60 0.57 7.85 8.99
N VAL A 61 1.50 8.47 9.70
CA VAL A 61 2.15 9.74 9.29
C VAL A 61 2.83 9.60 7.93
N LEU A 62 3.52 8.49 7.68
CA LEU A 62 4.17 8.24 6.39
C LEU A 62 3.14 8.07 5.25
N THR A 63 2.03 7.40 5.53
CA THR A 63 0.92 7.21 4.58
C THR A 63 0.26 8.55 4.25
N GLU A 64 -0.09 9.35 5.26
CA GLU A 64 -0.66 10.69 5.06
C GLU A 64 0.33 11.64 4.39
N ARG A 65 1.62 11.54 4.70
CA ARG A 65 2.65 12.31 3.97
C ARG A 65 2.67 11.93 2.50
N PHE A 66 2.66 10.64 2.16
CA PHE A 66 2.60 10.15 0.77
C PHE A 66 1.37 10.70 0.05
N LEU A 67 0.19 10.59 0.67
CA LEU A 67 -1.07 11.10 0.14
C LEU A 67 -1.06 12.63 -0.03
N SER A 68 -0.44 13.36 0.90
CA SER A 68 -0.33 14.83 0.80
C SER A 68 0.53 15.32 -0.37
N HIS A 69 1.34 14.45 -0.98
CA HIS A 69 2.02 14.75 -2.24
C HIS A 69 1.13 14.48 -3.47
N LEU A 70 0.06 13.71 -3.28
CA LEU A 70 -0.95 13.38 -4.28
C LEU A 70 -2.21 14.25 -4.18
N ASP A 71 -2.35 15.11 -3.17
CA ASP A 71 -3.49 16.02 -3.10
C ASP A 71 -3.49 16.98 -4.31
N PRO A 72 -4.67 17.23 -4.93
CA PRO A 72 -4.82 18.15 -6.06
C PRO A 72 -4.16 19.49 -5.78
N GLN A 73 -3.35 19.97 -6.72
CA GLN A 73 -2.77 21.31 -6.65
C GLN A 73 -3.52 22.24 -7.60
N PRO A 74 -3.76 23.50 -7.22
CA PRO A 74 -4.49 24.47 -8.06
C PRO A 74 -3.91 24.61 -9.48
N GLU A 75 -2.58 24.51 -9.59
CA GLU A 75 -1.81 24.66 -10.83
C GLU A 75 -1.67 23.35 -11.63
N ALA A 76 -1.97 22.19 -11.04
CA ALA A 76 -1.67 20.86 -11.59
C ALA A 76 -2.87 20.12 -12.18
N ALA A 77 -4.02 20.79 -12.33
CA ALA A 77 -5.26 20.19 -12.83
C ALA A 77 -5.16 19.59 -14.26
N LYS A 78 -4.03 19.77 -14.95
CA LYS A 78 -3.76 19.23 -16.29
C LYS A 78 -2.33 18.69 -16.37
N GLY A 79 -2.07 17.56 -15.73
CA GLY A 79 -0.77 16.89 -15.79
C GLY A 79 -0.87 15.41 -15.43
N PRO A 80 0.09 14.57 -15.87
CA PRO A 80 0.11 13.16 -15.51
C PRO A 80 0.16 12.99 -14.00
N SER A 81 -0.50 11.93 -13.51
CA SER A 81 -0.53 11.57 -12.09
C SER A 81 0.87 11.65 -11.46
N ARG A 82 0.98 12.40 -10.36
CA ARG A 82 2.23 12.53 -9.60
C ARG A 82 2.67 11.24 -8.94
N LEU A 83 1.82 10.20 -8.97
CA LEU A 83 2.08 8.90 -8.39
C LEU A 83 3.40 8.28 -8.86
N GLY A 84 3.73 8.41 -10.15
CA GLY A 84 4.99 7.88 -10.71
C GLY A 84 6.25 8.59 -10.21
N GLN A 85 6.11 9.77 -9.60
CA GLN A 85 7.21 10.57 -9.05
C GLN A 85 7.50 10.25 -7.58
N LEU A 86 6.64 9.46 -6.94
CA LEU A 86 6.80 9.08 -5.53
C LEU A 86 7.31 7.65 -5.42
N VAL A 87 8.21 7.44 -4.46
CA VAL A 87 8.68 6.11 -4.05
C VAL A 87 8.60 6.02 -2.54
N ALA A 88 8.02 4.93 -2.03
CA ALA A 88 7.95 4.65 -0.60
C ALA A 88 8.54 3.26 -0.33
N PHE A 89 9.47 3.21 0.62
CA PHE A 89 10.11 1.97 1.03
C PHE A 89 9.63 1.48 2.39
N THR A 90 9.44 0.17 2.49
CA THR A 90 9.19 -0.53 3.75
C THR A 90 10.20 -1.65 3.96
N PHE A 91 10.30 -2.16 5.19
CA PHE A 91 11.22 -3.26 5.51
C PHE A 91 10.73 -4.62 5.00
N THR A 92 9.41 -4.82 4.95
CA THR A 92 8.80 -6.10 4.55
C THR A 92 7.76 -5.91 3.47
N GLU A 93 7.57 -6.94 2.64
CA GLU A 93 6.51 -6.98 1.62
C GLU A 93 5.11 -6.90 2.23
N ARG A 94 4.92 -7.44 3.43
CA ARG A 94 3.68 -7.30 4.19
C ARG A 94 3.42 -5.84 4.53
N ALA A 95 4.41 -5.11 5.04
CA ALA A 95 4.25 -3.69 5.36
C ALA A 95 4.02 -2.83 4.11
N ALA A 96 4.67 -3.17 2.98
CA ALA A 96 4.41 -2.50 1.71
C ALA A 96 2.96 -2.69 1.26
N ARG A 97 2.46 -3.93 1.34
CA ARG A 97 1.06 -4.26 1.00
C ARG A 97 0.08 -3.52 1.89
N GLU A 98 0.30 -3.55 3.20
CA GLU A 98 -0.54 -2.81 4.16
C GLU A 98 -0.56 -1.30 3.86
N MET A 99 0.58 -0.71 3.51
CA MET A 99 0.64 0.71 3.14
C MET A 99 -0.12 0.99 1.83
N ARG A 100 -0.02 0.11 0.81
CA ARG A 100 -0.81 0.23 -0.44
C ARG A 100 -2.31 0.14 -0.18
N ASP A 101 -2.74 -0.78 0.69
CA ASP A 101 -4.15 -0.95 1.04
C ASP A 101 -4.67 0.31 1.76
N ARG A 102 -3.88 0.87 2.69
CA ARG A 102 -4.22 2.13 3.38
C ARG A 102 -4.32 3.31 2.41
N ILE A 103 -3.39 3.44 1.47
CA ILE A 103 -3.42 4.48 0.43
C ILE A 103 -4.71 4.35 -0.40
N ARG A 104 -5.06 3.13 -0.83
CA ARG A 104 -6.27 2.89 -1.63
C ARG A 104 -7.54 3.29 -0.90
N ILE A 105 -7.67 2.89 0.37
CA ILE A 105 -8.81 3.28 1.22
C ILE A 105 -8.88 4.80 1.36
N ALA A 106 -7.75 5.44 1.65
CA ALA A 106 -7.70 6.89 1.86
C ALA A 106 -7.99 7.69 0.59
N CYS A 107 -7.58 7.23 -0.59
CA CYS A 107 -7.97 7.83 -1.87
C CYS A 107 -9.47 7.67 -2.11
N GLY A 108 -10.05 6.50 -1.82
CA GLY A 108 -11.51 6.29 -1.92
C GLY A 108 -12.31 7.21 -1.01
N GLN A 109 -11.84 7.41 0.23
CA GLN A 109 -12.45 8.36 1.17
C GLN A 109 -12.37 9.81 0.67
N ARG A 110 -11.19 10.23 0.17
CA ARG A 110 -11.01 11.57 -0.41
C ARG A 110 -11.92 11.79 -1.63
N LEU A 111 -12.09 10.79 -2.49
CA LEU A 111 -13.02 10.83 -3.62
C LEU A 111 -14.47 11.05 -3.17
N MET A 112 -14.92 10.39 -2.09
CA MET A 112 -16.29 10.54 -1.59
C MET A 112 -16.62 11.94 -1.08
N THR A 113 -15.61 12.69 -0.62
CA THR A 113 -15.76 14.06 -0.11
C THR A 113 -15.12 15.10 -1.03
N ALA A 114 -14.71 14.72 -2.24
CA ALA A 114 -14.04 15.62 -3.17
C ALA A 114 -15.03 16.64 -3.73
N PRO A 115 -14.61 17.91 -3.92
CA PRO A 115 -15.30 18.85 -4.79
C PRO A 115 -15.47 18.28 -6.20
N GLU A 116 -16.54 18.67 -6.90
CA GLU A 116 -16.91 18.14 -8.22
C GLU A 116 -15.78 18.29 -9.25
N ASP A 117 -15.03 19.40 -9.18
CA ASP A 117 -13.88 19.70 -10.05
C ASP A 117 -12.63 18.84 -9.77
N GLN A 118 -12.63 18.03 -8.70
CA GLN A 118 -11.52 17.14 -8.32
C GLN A 118 -11.87 15.65 -8.45
N VAL A 119 -13.13 15.31 -8.74
CA VAL A 119 -13.59 13.91 -8.84
C VAL A 119 -12.80 13.14 -9.89
N ASP A 120 -12.65 13.72 -11.08
CA ASP A 120 -11.92 13.08 -12.19
C ASP A 120 -10.45 12.81 -11.84
N TYR A 121 -9.80 13.75 -11.16
CA TYR A 121 -8.42 13.59 -10.69
C TYR A 121 -8.28 12.39 -9.76
N TRP A 122 -9.17 12.25 -8.78
CA TRP A 122 -9.13 11.14 -7.83
C TRP A 122 -9.45 9.80 -8.51
N LEU A 123 -10.39 9.77 -9.47
CA LEU A 123 -10.69 8.57 -10.26
C LEU A 123 -9.48 8.11 -11.09
N GLU A 124 -8.79 9.03 -11.75
CA GLU A 124 -7.55 8.73 -12.49
C GLU A 124 -6.46 8.22 -11.55
N LEU A 125 -6.22 8.91 -10.43
CA LEU A 125 -5.24 8.49 -9.44
C LEU A 125 -5.51 7.07 -8.91
N ILE A 126 -6.78 6.76 -8.60
CA ILE A 126 -7.19 5.43 -8.12
C ILE A 126 -6.94 4.35 -9.16
N ARG A 127 -7.20 4.62 -10.45
CA ARG A 127 -6.88 3.69 -11.55
C ARG A 127 -5.37 3.41 -11.63
N ASP A 128 -4.56 4.43 -11.37
CA ASP A 128 -3.10 4.32 -11.44
C ASP A 128 -2.47 3.70 -10.18
N LEU A 129 -3.20 3.53 -9.07
CA LEU A 129 -2.66 3.08 -7.78
C LEU A 129 -1.94 1.72 -7.85
N ASP A 130 -2.30 0.85 -8.80
CA ASP A 130 -1.60 -0.43 -9.00
C ASP A 130 -0.15 -0.24 -9.45
N SER A 131 0.17 0.90 -10.07
CA SER A 131 1.54 1.28 -10.46
C SER A 131 2.33 1.99 -9.36
N ALA A 132 1.73 2.24 -8.19
CA ALA A 132 2.36 2.96 -7.10
C ALA A 132 3.65 2.25 -6.62
N ARG A 133 4.75 3.00 -6.55
CA ARG A 133 6.06 2.48 -6.14
C ARG A 133 6.19 2.42 -4.61
N VAL A 134 5.35 1.60 -3.99
CA VAL A 134 5.37 1.28 -2.56
C VAL A 134 5.85 -0.15 -2.40
N SER A 135 7.08 -0.36 -1.96
CA SER A 135 7.72 -1.71 -1.97
C SER A 135 8.85 -1.82 -0.95
N THR A 136 9.50 -2.98 -0.85
CA THR A 136 10.81 -3.04 -0.20
C THR A 136 11.91 -2.48 -1.10
N ILE A 137 13.04 -2.09 -0.52
CA ILE A 137 14.22 -1.65 -1.30
C ILE A 137 14.65 -2.74 -2.28
N HIS A 138 14.66 -4.01 -1.84
CA HIS A 138 15.03 -5.15 -2.67
C HIS A 138 14.11 -5.31 -3.90
N SER A 139 12.80 -5.27 -3.69
CA SER A 139 11.82 -5.39 -4.79
C SER A 139 11.92 -4.23 -5.78
N PHE A 140 12.17 -3.01 -5.29
CA PHE A 140 12.42 -1.85 -6.13
C PHE A 140 13.69 -1.99 -6.96
N CYS A 141 14.83 -2.29 -6.31
CA CYS A 141 16.11 -2.50 -7.00
C CYS A 141 16.04 -3.64 -8.01
N GLY A 142 15.37 -4.74 -7.68
CA GLY A 142 15.15 -5.84 -8.61
C GLY A 142 14.36 -5.43 -9.85
N SER A 143 13.29 -4.64 -9.67
CA SER A 143 12.50 -4.11 -10.79
C SER A 143 13.30 -3.12 -11.64
N LEU A 144 14.10 -2.26 -11.00
CA LEU A 144 14.98 -1.31 -11.68
C LEU A 144 16.06 -2.02 -12.51
N LEU A 145 16.72 -3.03 -11.94
CA LEU A 145 17.72 -3.82 -12.65
C LEU A 145 17.13 -4.59 -13.83
N ARG A 146 15.90 -5.09 -13.73
CA ARG A 146 15.22 -5.73 -14.87
C ARG A 146 14.89 -4.72 -15.97
N ALA A 147 14.44 -3.52 -15.60
CA ALA A 147 14.13 -2.46 -16.56
C ALA A 147 15.37 -1.96 -17.33
N HIS A 148 16.56 -2.07 -16.74
CA HIS A 148 17.85 -1.65 -17.31
C HIS A 148 18.85 -2.81 -17.38
N ALA A 149 18.37 -4.02 -17.68
CA ALA A 149 19.19 -5.23 -17.61
C ALA A 149 20.36 -5.20 -18.61
N VAL A 150 20.15 -4.62 -19.79
CA VAL A 150 21.17 -4.51 -20.84
C VAL A 150 22.33 -3.64 -20.36
N GLU A 151 22.03 -2.46 -19.83
CA GLU A 151 23.03 -1.52 -19.29
C GLU A 151 23.74 -2.10 -18.06
N ALA A 152 23.00 -2.85 -17.23
CA ALA A 152 23.54 -3.55 -16.08
C ALA A 152 24.35 -4.81 -16.45
N ARG A 153 24.36 -5.23 -17.73
CA ARG A 153 24.96 -6.48 -18.22
C ARG A 153 24.43 -7.71 -17.47
N LEU A 154 23.13 -7.69 -17.18
CA LEU A 154 22.40 -8.77 -16.54
C LEU A 154 21.47 -9.45 -17.54
N ASP A 155 21.20 -10.73 -17.33
CA ASP A 155 20.09 -11.41 -17.97
C ASP A 155 18.77 -10.77 -17.46
N PRO A 156 17.86 -10.27 -18.33
CA PRO A 156 16.56 -9.75 -17.91
C PRO A 156 15.72 -10.73 -17.09
N GLN A 157 15.98 -12.03 -17.24
CA GLN A 157 15.33 -13.12 -16.51
C GLN A 157 16.12 -13.59 -15.28
N PHE A 158 17.08 -12.77 -14.79
CA PHE A 158 17.85 -13.14 -13.61
C PHE A 158 16.96 -13.50 -12.42
N ARG A 159 17.41 -14.51 -11.68
CA ARG A 159 16.74 -14.97 -10.47
C ARG A 159 17.52 -14.52 -9.26
N ILE A 160 16.80 -13.99 -8.26
CA ILE A 160 17.39 -13.66 -6.97
C ILE A 160 17.58 -14.99 -6.23
N LEU A 161 18.81 -15.28 -5.83
CA LEU A 161 19.13 -16.44 -5.01
C LEU A 161 18.71 -16.17 -3.58
N ASP A 162 18.12 -17.17 -2.93
CA ASP A 162 18.01 -17.14 -1.47
C ASP A 162 19.37 -17.39 -0.83
N GLN A 163 19.46 -17.17 0.49
CA GLN A 163 20.72 -17.28 1.21
C GLN A 163 21.30 -18.71 1.16
N ALA A 164 20.46 -19.75 1.16
CA ALA A 164 20.92 -21.13 1.12
C ALA A 164 21.50 -21.48 -0.25
N GLN A 165 20.84 -21.04 -1.32
CA GLN A 165 21.30 -21.17 -2.70
C GLN A 165 22.62 -20.42 -2.91
N ALA A 166 22.70 -19.17 -2.46
CA ALA A 166 23.93 -18.38 -2.55
C ALA A 166 25.10 -19.04 -1.79
N ASN A 167 24.86 -19.56 -0.59
CA ASN A 167 25.87 -20.24 0.20
C ASN A 167 26.35 -21.55 -0.46
N THR A 168 25.43 -22.30 -1.07
CA THR A 168 25.76 -23.55 -1.77
C THR A 168 26.66 -23.26 -2.97
N LEU A 169 26.24 -22.32 -3.82
CA LEU A 169 27.00 -21.92 -5.00
C LEU A 169 28.38 -21.37 -4.63
N LEU A 170 28.48 -20.58 -3.56
CA LEU A 170 29.76 -20.06 -3.09
C LEU A 170 30.71 -21.17 -2.65
N ARG A 171 30.21 -22.21 -1.95
CA ARG A 171 31.05 -23.35 -1.54
C ARG A 171 31.54 -24.15 -2.73
N GLU A 172 30.66 -24.46 -3.68
CA GLU A 172 31.01 -25.17 -4.91
C GLU A 172 32.10 -24.42 -5.69
N LEU A 173 31.93 -23.10 -5.87
CA LEU A 173 32.93 -22.25 -6.52
C LEU A 173 34.26 -22.22 -5.77
N LEU A 174 34.25 -22.19 -4.43
CA LEU A 174 35.47 -22.21 -3.64
C LEU A 174 36.20 -23.55 -3.78
N ASP A 175 35.48 -24.67 -3.71
CA ASP A 175 36.05 -26.02 -3.84
C ASP A 175 36.66 -26.23 -5.23
N ASP A 176 35.98 -25.81 -6.30
CA ASP A 176 36.48 -25.88 -7.67
C ASP A 176 37.77 -25.04 -7.82
N ARG A 177 37.77 -23.80 -7.32
CA ARG A 177 38.94 -22.91 -7.41
C ARG A 177 40.13 -23.39 -6.60
N LEU A 178 39.89 -24.04 -5.45
CA LEU A 178 40.95 -24.67 -4.67
C LEU A 178 41.51 -25.88 -5.41
N ARG A 179 40.65 -26.71 -6.01
CA ARG A 179 41.10 -27.87 -6.80
C ARG A 179 41.96 -27.46 -7.99
N ASP A 180 41.52 -26.47 -8.77
CA ASP A 180 42.26 -25.94 -9.93
C ASP A 180 43.66 -25.40 -9.57
N ARG A 181 43.88 -24.96 -8.33
CA ARG A 181 45.14 -24.34 -7.88
C ARG A 181 46.12 -25.32 -7.25
N PHE A 182 45.63 -26.44 -6.73
CA PHE A 182 46.43 -27.43 -6.00
C PHE A 182 46.52 -28.78 -6.72
N GLN A 183 46.08 -28.84 -7.99
CA GLN A 183 46.41 -29.89 -8.96
C GLN A 183 47.34 -29.31 -10.03
#